data_AF-A0A9P6NPF0-F1
#
_entry.id   AF-A0A9P6NPF0-F1
#
_cell.length_a   1.000
_cell.length_b   1.000
_cell.length_c   1.000
_cell.angle_alpha   90.00
_cell.angle_beta   90.00
_cell.angle_gamma   90.00
#
_symmetry.space_group_name_H-M   'P 1'
#
loop_
_entity.id
_entity.type
_entity.pdbx_description
1 polymer ?
#
loop_
_entity_poly.entity_id
_entity_poly.type
_entity_poly.pdbx_seq_one_letter_code
_entity_poly.pdbx_strand_id
1 'polypeptide(L)'
;MDSIDPLNHLEETFFQNGFKVGEHEGERLGHLDGFELGLRSGFKIWEELGFYLAHLKLMSFQLQTMNEERRALRLESKLRGFVKLIESFPTENKYTVTTDLHSEAPYENQAQPENDMVTLLNVIRSRYKICCTIVGMKPRIQAVSPLSM
;
A
#
# COMPACT_ATOMS: atom_id res chain seq x y z
N MET A 1 31.50 -25.42 -46.06
CA MET A 1 32.66 -24.75 -45.44
C MET A 1 32.04 -23.73 -44.50
N ASP A 2 31.29 -24.22 -43.49
CA ASP A 2 30.24 -23.44 -42.81
C ASP A 2 30.26 -23.70 -41.29
N SER A 3 31.46 -23.70 -40.69
CA SER A 3 31.63 -24.04 -39.27
C SER A 3 31.95 -22.83 -38.38
N ILE A 4 32.06 -21.62 -38.95
CA ILE A 4 32.49 -20.40 -38.23
C ILE A 4 31.33 -19.38 -38.09
N ASP A 5 30.21 -19.56 -38.80
CA ASP A 5 29.02 -18.69 -38.67
C ASP A 5 28.51 -18.49 -37.23
N PRO A 6 28.52 -19.51 -36.34
CA PRO A 6 28.15 -19.32 -34.94
C PRO A 6 29.12 -18.43 -34.15
N LEU A 7 30.39 -18.32 -34.57
CA LEU A 7 31.38 -17.46 -33.91
C LEU A 7 31.14 -15.98 -34.24
N ASN A 8 30.61 -15.66 -35.43
CA ASN A 8 30.36 -14.28 -35.84
C ASN A 8 29.23 -13.61 -35.03
N HIS A 9 28.33 -14.43 -34.46
CA HIS A 9 27.21 -13.97 -33.62
C HIS A 9 27.41 -14.30 -32.13
N LEU A 10 28.62 -14.70 -31.73
CA LEU A 10 28.89 -15.15 -30.38
C LEU A 10 28.71 -14.03 -29.35
N GLU A 11 29.20 -12.84 -29.65
CA GLU A 11 29.04 -11.64 -28.79
C GLU A 11 27.57 -11.27 -28.64
N GLU A 12 26.83 -11.21 -29.75
CA GLU A 12 25.41 -10.91 -29.76
C GLU A 12 24.61 -11.94 -28.96
N THR A 13 24.96 -13.22 -29.07
CA THR A 13 24.33 -14.30 -28.31
C THR A 13 24.59 -14.15 -26.80
N PHE A 14 25.83 -13.86 -26.40
CA PHE A 14 26.15 -13.61 -24.99
C PHE A 14 25.46 -12.37 -24.44
N PHE A 15 25.39 -11.30 -25.22
CA PHE A 15 24.67 -10.09 -24.84
C PHE A 15 23.18 -10.35 -24.65
N GLN A 16 22.52 -11.00 -25.62
CA GLN A 16 21.10 -11.31 -25.52
C GLN A 16 20.79 -12.27 -24.35
N ASN A 17 21.66 -13.25 -24.10
CA ASN A 17 21.50 -14.16 -22.96
C ASN A 17 21.69 -13.43 -21.63
N GLY A 18 22.74 -12.62 -21.51
CA GLY A 18 22.98 -11.81 -20.31
C GLY A 18 21.85 -10.83 -20.03
N PHE A 19 21.32 -10.18 -21.08
CA PHE A 19 20.17 -9.29 -20.97
C PHE A 19 18.93 -10.03 -20.46
N LYS A 20 18.55 -11.16 -21.08
CA LYS A 20 17.37 -11.94 -20.66
C LYS A 20 17.49 -12.45 -19.23
N VAL A 21 18.68 -12.91 -18.83
CA VAL A 21 18.94 -13.34 -17.45
C VAL A 21 18.85 -12.16 -16.49
N GLY A 22 19.45 -11.02 -16.84
CA GLY A 22 19.42 -9.82 -16.00
C GLY A 22 18.02 -9.21 -15.86
N GLU A 23 17.23 -9.22 -16.93
CA GLU A 23 15.83 -8.75 -16.93
C GLU A 23 14.97 -9.62 -16.01
N HIS A 24 15.00 -10.95 -16.20
CA HIS A 24 14.25 -11.89 -15.37
C HIS A 24 14.66 -11.82 -13.89
N GLU A 25 15.96 -11.77 -13.61
CA GLU A 25 16.46 -11.69 -12.25
C GLU A 25 16.17 -10.34 -11.59
N GLY A 26 16.24 -9.25 -12.36
CA GLY A 26 15.88 -7.90 -11.90
C GLY A 26 14.41 -7.79 -11.52
N GLU A 27 13.51 -8.37 -12.33
CA GLU A 27 12.08 -8.46 -12.00
C GLU A 27 11.86 -9.24 -10.70
N ARG A 28 12.45 -10.44 -10.60
CA ARG A 28 12.35 -11.31 -9.42
C ARG A 28 12.83 -10.62 -8.14
N LEU A 29 14.01 -9.98 -8.19
CA LEU A 29 14.58 -9.25 -7.05
C LEU A 29 13.76 -8.03 -6.68
N GLY A 30 13.26 -7.28 -7.67
CA GLY A 30 12.38 -6.13 -7.43
C GLY A 30 11.11 -6.49 -6.67
N HIS A 31 10.51 -7.65 -6.97
CA HIS A 31 9.35 -8.16 -6.22
C HIS A 31 9.70 -8.52 -4.77
N LEU A 32 10.85 -9.18 -4.56
CA LEU A 32 11.30 -9.55 -3.22
C LEU A 32 11.59 -8.32 -2.35
N ASP A 33 12.30 -7.34 -2.92
CA ASP A 33 12.61 -6.07 -2.24
C ASP A 33 11.32 -5.31 -1.90
N GLY A 34 10.37 -5.25 -2.85
CA GLY A 34 9.06 -4.64 -2.63
C GLY A 34 8.27 -5.33 -1.53
N PHE A 35 8.31 -6.66 -1.47
CA PHE A 35 7.67 -7.45 -0.43
C PHE A 35 8.29 -7.19 0.95
N GLU A 36 9.62 -7.21 1.06
CA GLU A 36 10.32 -6.95 2.30
C GLU A 36 10.09 -5.52 2.79
N LEU A 37 10.12 -4.55 1.87
CA LEU A 37 9.78 -3.16 2.16
C LEU A 37 8.34 -3.05 2.67
N GLY A 38 7.40 -3.77 2.05
CA GLY A 38 6.00 -3.86 2.48
C GLY A 38 5.87 -4.39 3.91
N LEU A 39 6.59 -5.47 4.25
CA LEU A 39 6.60 -6.02 5.61
C LEU A 39 7.16 -5.03 6.64
N ARG A 40 8.26 -4.34 6.32
CA ARG A 40 8.88 -3.35 7.22
C ARG A 40 8.04 -2.09 7.38
N SER A 41 7.35 -1.66 6.33
CA SER A 41 6.63 -0.38 6.30
C SER A 41 5.14 -0.50 6.66
N GLY A 42 4.53 -1.67 6.42
CA GLY A 42 3.09 -1.89 6.55
C GLY A 42 2.55 -1.65 7.95
N PHE A 43 3.31 -2.04 9.00
CA PHE A 43 2.91 -1.79 10.39
C PHE A 43 2.71 -0.30 10.67
N LYS A 44 3.57 0.56 10.13
CA LYS A 44 3.48 2.01 10.36
C LYS A 44 2.22 2.60 9.74
N ILE A 45 1.84 2.13 8.54
CA ILE A 45 0.59 2.52 7.90
C ILE A 45 -0.60 2.09 8.77
N TRP A 46 -0.59 0.84 9.26
CA TRP A 46 -1.66 0.33 10.12
C TRP A 46 -1.73 1.04 11.48
N GLU A 47 -0.60 1.46 12.04
CA GLU A 47 -0.54 2.29 13.24
C GLU A 47 -1.27 3.62 13.02
N GLU A 48 -0.99 4.30 11.90
CA GLU A 48 -1.67 5.54 11.52
C GLU A 48 -3.18 5.33 11.35
N LEU A 49 -3.60 4.27 10.65
CA LEU A 49 -5.02 3.93 10.47
C LEU A 49 -5.72 3.61 11.80
N GLY A 50 -5.04 2.86 12.68
CA GLY A 50 -5.53 2.55 14.03
C GLY A 50 -5.71 3.80 14.89
N PHE A 51 -4.78 4.74 14.81
CA PHE A 51 -4.89 6.04 15.47
C PHE A 51 -6.12 6.82 15.00
N TYR A 52 -6.39 6.85 13.68
CA TYR A 52 -7.58 7.50 13.14
C TYR A 52 -8.86 6.81 13.61
N LEU A 53 -8.93 5.47 13.56
CA LEU A 53 -10.08 4.72 14.06
C LEU A 53 -10.39 5.01 15.54
N ALA A 54 -9.36 5.05 16.38
CA ALA A 54 -9.53 5.39 17.80
C ALA A 54 -10.09 6.80 17.98
N HIS A 55 -9.58 7.78 17.23
CA HIS A 55 -10.09 9.15 17.26
C HIS A 55 -11.55 9.25 16.80
N LEU A 56 -11.93 8.53 15.75
CA LEU A 56 -13.33 8.52 15.28
C LEU A 56 -14.29 7.95 16.32
N LYS A 57 -13.87 6.92 17.07
CA LYS A 57 -14.64 6.39 18.20
C LYS A 57 -14.80 7.42 19.32
N LEU A 58 -13.72 8.11 19.67
CA LEU A 58 -13.77 9.17 20.68
C LEU A 58 -14.70 10.33 20.25
N MET A 59 -14.58 10.78 18.99
CA MET A 59 -15.47 11.80 18.44
C MET A 59 -16.93 11.35 18.47
N SER A 60 -17.21 10.09 18.11
CA SER A 60 -18.57 9.55 18.14
C SER A 60 -19.16 9.55 19.55
N PHE A 61 -18.37 9.19 20.57
CA PHE A 61 -18.77 9.27 21.97
C PHE A 61 -19.05 10.72 22.40
N GLN A 62 -18.20 11.68 22.01
CA GLN A 62 -18.43 13.10 22.30
C GLN A 62 -19.69 13.66 21.64
N LEU A 63 -20.04 13.21 20.43
CA LEU A 63 -21.28 13.65 19.78
C LEU A 63 -22.53 13.21 20.54
N GLN A 64 -22.49 12.08 21.24
CA GLN A 64 -23.62 11.59 22.05
C GLN A 64 -23.87 12.45 23.30
N THR A 65 -22.89 13.24 23.74
CA THR A 65 -23.03 14.14 24.89
C THR A 65 -23.42 15.56 24.48
N MET A 66 -23.58 15.84 23.18
CA MET A 66 -23.98 17.16 22.68
C MET A 66 -25.50 17.37 22.78
N ASN A 67 -25.92 18.57 23.16
CA ASN A 67 -27.34 18.97 23.19
C ASN A 67 -27.97 19.21 21.80
N GLU A 68 -27.20 19.15 20.70
CA GLU A 68 -27.67 19.41 19.33
C GLU A 68 -27.93 18.11 18.53
N GLU A 69 -29.00 17.38 18.83
CA GLU A 69 -29.30 16.05 18.26
C GLU A 69 -29.24 15.99 16.72
N ARG A 70 -29.85 16.95 16.01
CA ARG A 70 -29.85 16.97 14.53
C ARG A 70 -28.45 17.14 13.95
N ARG A 71 -27.57 17.89 14.63
CA ARG A 71 -26.18 18.07 14.20
C ARG A 71 -25.38 16.81 14.53
N ALA A 72 -25.55 16.28 15.74
CA ALA A 72 -24.90 15.05 16.19
C ALA A 72 -25.17 13.89 15.21
N LEU A 73 -26.44 13.67 14.82
CA LEU A 73 -26.81 12.60 13.89
C LEU A 73 -26.14 12.74 12.50
N ARG A 74 -26.07 13.96 11.95
CA ARG A 74 -25.39 14.20 10.67
C ARG A 74 -23.89 13.93 10.76
N LEU A 75 -23.27 14.33 11.87
CA LEU A 75 -21.84 14.10 12.10
C LEU A 75 -21.55 12.63 12.31
N GLU A 76 -22.39 11.92 13.07
CA GLU A 76 -22.26 10.49 13.30
C GLU A 76 -22.33 9.70 11.97
N SER A 77 -23.26 10.04 11.08
CA SER A 77 -23.33 9.45 9.73
C SER A 77 -22.03 9.65 8.94
N LYS A 78 -21.44 10.86 8.99
CA LYS A 78 -20.15 11.15 8.35
C LYS A 78 -19.00 10.35 8.95
N LEU A 79 -18.94 10.23 10.28
CA LEU A 79 -17.92 9.43 10.99
C LEU A 79 -18.04 7.95 10.62
N ARG A 80 -19.26 7.41 10.59
CA ARG A 80 -19.52 6.03 10.19
C ARG A 80 -19.06 5.75 8.76
N GLY A 81 -19.35 6.67 7.83
CA GLY A 81 -18.85 6.57 6.46
C GLY A 81 -17.33 6.70 6.35
N PHE A 82 -16.66 7.31 7.33
CA PHE A 82 -15.21 7.38 7.38
C PHE A 82 -14.60 6.12 7.99
N VAL A 83 -15.20 5.56 9.04
CA VAL A 83 -14.81 4.24 9.58
C VAL A 83 -14.84 3.18 8.48
N LYS A 84 -15.92 3.11 7.68
CA LYS A 84 -16.01 2.19 6.53
C LYS A 84 -14.90 2.37 5.49
N LEU A 85 -14.47 3.61 5.26
CA LEU A 85 -13.37 3.90 4.32
C LEU A 85 -12.03 3.38 4.86
N ILE A 86 -11.78 3.48 6.17
CA ILE A 86 -10.58 2.91 6.78
C ILE A 86 -10.67 1.39 6.79
N GLU A 87 -11.83 0.81 7.08
CA GLU A 87 -12.06 -0.64 7.06
C GLU A 87 -11.94 -1.25 5.65
N SER A 88 -12.07 -0.46 4.58
CA SER A 88 -11.80 -0.91 3.21
C SER A 88 -10.30 -0.99 2.85
N PHE A 89 -9.41 -0.59 3.76
CA PHE A 89 -7.97 -0.68 3.52
C PHE A 89 -7.54 -2.15 3.47
N PRO A 90 -6.72 -2.56 2.48
CA PRO A 90 -6.39 -3.97 2.26
C PRO A 90 -5.59 -4.56 3.44
N THR A 91 -6.04 -5.72 3.92
CA THR A 91 -5.42 -6.47 5.02
C THR A 91 -4.58 -7.65 4.55
N GLU A 92 -4.71 -8.03 3.29
CA GLU A 92 -4.05 -9.19 2.71
C GLU A 92 -3.27 -8.77 1.48
N ASN A 93 -2.05 -9.30 1.37
CA ASN A 93 -1.28 -9.20 0.15
C ASN A 93 -1.75 -10.28 -0.82
N LYS A 94 -2.25 -9.87 -1.99
CA LYS A 94 -2.69 -10.80 -3.04
C LYS A 94 -1.52 -11.36 -3.86
N TYR A 95 -0.32 -10.81 -3.70
CA TYR A 95 0.88 -11.33 -4.34
C TYR A 95 1.44 -12.51 -3.57
N THR A 96 1.51 -13.66 -4.24
CA THR A 96 2.21 -14.84 -3.75
C THR A 96 3.69 -14.67 -4.07
N VAL A 97 4.53 -14.41 -3.07
CA VAL A 97 5.99 -14.40 -3.26
C VAL A 97 6.52 -15.78 -2.90
N THR A 98 7.00 -16.51 -3.90
CA THR A 98 7.80 -17.72 -3.68
C THR A 98 9.16 -17.30 -3.11
N THR A 99 9.40 -17.59 -1.83
CA THR A 99 10.69 -17.33 -1.17
C THR A 99 11.80 -18.30 -1.59
N ASP A 100 11.47 -19.27 -2.45
CA ASP A 100 12.39 -20.29 -2.90
C ASP A 100 13.27 -19.74 -4.02
N LEU A 101 14.53 -19.45 -3.70
CA LEU A 101 15.59 -18.99 -4.61
C LEU A 101 15.84 -19.92 -5.82
N HIS A 102 15.21 -21.09 -5.87
CA HIS A 102 15.37 -22.11 -6.93
C HIS A 102 14.03 -22.49 -7.59
N SER A 103 12.95 -21.77 -7.28
CA SER A 103 11.66 -22.00 -7.93
C SER A 103 11.64 -21.29 -9.29
N GLU A 104 11.65 -22.06 -10.38
CA GLU A 104 11.38 -21.58 -11.75
C GLU A 104 9.88 -21.32 -12.00
N ALA A 105 9.03 -21.38 -10.97
CA ALA A 105 7.60 -21.23 -11.15
C ALA A 105 7.28 -19.83 -11.71
N PRO A 106 6.50 -19.73 -12.81
CA PRO A 106 6.13 -18.46 -13.40
C PRO A 106 5.46 -17.60 -12.33
N TYR A 107 6.02 -16.41 -12.08
CA TYR A 107 5.34 -15.39 -11.30
C TYR A 107 4.13 -14.95 -12.13
N GLU A 108 2.99 -15.60 -11.93
CA GLU A 108 1.76 -15.20 -12.61
C GLU A 108 1.44 -13.77 -12.20
N ASN A 109 1.45 -12.88 -13.19
CA ASN A 109 1.01 -11.49 -13.12
C ASN A 109 -0.47 -11.43 -12.69
N GLN A 110 -0.74 -11.67 -11.40
CA GLN A 110 -2.04 -11.40 -10.83
C GLN A 110 -2.22 -9.89 -10.80
N ALA A 111 -3.28 -9.45 -11.49
CA ALA A 111 -3.63 -8.09 -11.83
C ALA A 111 -3.12 -7.03 -10.85
N GLN A 112 -2.55 -5.94 -11.40
CA GLN A 112 -2.31 -4.70 -10.66
C GLN A 112 -3.52 -4.43 -9.75
N PRO A 113 -3.32 -4.20 -8.44
CA PRO A 113 -4.42 -3.90 -7.56
C PRO A 113 -5.14 -2.68 -8.13
N GLU A 114 -6.43 -2.86 -8.44
CA GLU A 114 -7.35 -1.81 -8.88
C GLU A 114 -7.37 -0.61 -7.91
N ASN A 115 -6.88 -0.81 -6.69
CA ASN A 115 -6.80 0.18 -5.62
C ASN A 115 -5.34 0.50 -5.26
N ASP A 116 -4.86 1.66 -5.70
CA ASP A 116 -3.62 2.26 -5.20
C ASP A 116 -3.77 2.61 -3.70
N MET A 117 -3.08 1.84 -2.85
CA MET A 117 -3.04 2.02 -1.40
C MET A 117 -2.59 3.43 -1.00
N VAL A 118 -1.67 4.03 -1.75
CA VAL A 118 -1.15 5.37 -1.48
C VAL A 118 -2.25 6.41 -1.69
N THR A 119 -2.98 6.30 -2.79
CA THR A 119 -4.15 7.14 -3.06
C THR A 119 -5.21 6.99 -1.95
N LEU A 120 -5.55 5.76 -1.56
CA LEU A 120 -6.52 5.52 -0.48
C LEU A 120 -6.06 6.13 0.86
N LEU A 121 -4.80 5.97 1.22
CA LEU A 121 -4.22 6.54 2.44
C LEU A 121 -4.29 8.08 2.43
N ASN A 122 -4.01 8.71 1.29
CA ASN A 122 -4.10 10.17 1.14
C ASN A 122 -5.53 10.69 1.26
N VAL A 123 -6.52 9.95 0.73
CA VAL A 123 -7.94 10.25 0.93
C VAL A 123 -8.32 10.15 2.41
N ILE A 124 -7.88 9.09 3.10
CA ILE A 124 -8.10 8.90 4.54
C ILE A 124 -7.53 10.07 5.36
N ARG A 125 -6.26 10.44 5.12
CA ARG A 125 -5.59 11.58 5.78
C ARG A 125 -6.33 12.89 5.57
N SER A 126 -6.78 13.14 4.34
CA SER A 126 -7.53 14.36 3.99
C SER A 126 -8.88 14.40 4.71
N ARG A 127 -9.59 13.27 4.72
CA ARG A 127 -10.88 13.15 5.40
C ARG A 127 -10.76 13.28 6.91
N TYR A 128 -9.69 12.76 7.51
CA TYR A 128 -9.39 12.94 8.93
C TYR A 128 -9.28 14.43 9.30
N LYS A 129 -8.48 15.20 8.56
CA LYS A 129 -8.34 16.64 8.79
C LYS A 129 -9.68 17.37 8.75
N ILE A 130 -10.50 17.05 7.75
CA ILE A 130 -11.84 17.64 7.59
C ILE A 130 -12.75 17.29 8.78
N CYS A 131 -12.77 16.01 9.19
CA CYS A 131 -13.56 15.56 10.34
C CYS A 131 -13.14 16.27 11.64
N CYS A 132 -11.84 16.38 11.90
CA CYS A 132 -11.30 17.14 13.04
C CYS A 132 -11.83 18.58 13.05
N THR A 133 -11.74 19.30 11.92
CA THR A 133 -12.23 20.68 11.82
C THR A 133 -13.73 20.79 12.09
N ILE A 134 -14.53 19.84 11.57
CA ILE A 134 -15.98 19.85 11.75
C ILE A 134 -16.39 19.63 13.22
N VAL A 135 -15.65 18.77 13.94
CA VAL A 135 -15.90 18.48 15.36
C VAL A 135 -15.22 19.53 16.28
N GLY A 136 -14.40 20.43 15.73
CA GLY A 136 -13.69 21.45 16.50
C GLY A 136 -12.43 20.93 17.21
N MET A 137 -11.91 19.78 16.79
CA MET A 137 -10.67 19.21 17.31
C MET A 137 -9.48 19.64 16.44
N LYS A 138 -8.35 19.97 17.06
CA LYS A 138 -7.10 20.19 16.32
C LYS A 138 -6.62 18.84 15.75
N PRO A 139 -6.40 18.71 14.43
CA PRO A 139 -5.85 17.49 13.86
C PRO A 139 -4.46 17.21 14.46
N ARG A 140 -4.28 16.02 15.02
CA ARG A 140 -2.95 15.52 15.39
C ARG A 140 -2.55 14.50 14.33
N ILE A 141 -1.67 14.93 13.42
CA ILE A 141 -1.23 14.08 12.32
C ILE A 141 -0.09 13.20 12.86
N GLN A 142 -0.35 11.90 12.99
CA GLN A 142 0.70 10.91 13.18
C GLN A 142 1.20 10.52 11.78
N ALA A 143 1.85 11.47 11.11
CA ALA A 143 2.42 11.20 9.79
C ALA A 143 3.61 10.28 10.01
N VAL A 144 3.51 9.07 9.50
CA VAL A 144 4.67 8.21 9.36
C VAL A 144 5.62 8.91 8.39
N SER A 145 6.79 9.34 8.87
CA SER A 145 7.85 9.85 7.99
C SER A 145 8.14 8.77 6.94
N PRO A 146 8.24 9.13 5.63
CA PRO A 146 8.74 8.18 4.65
C PRO A 146 10.09 7.67 5.16
N LEU A 147 10.29 6.35 5.13
CA LEU A 147 11.61 5.80 5.43
C LEU A 147 12.60 6.53 4.50
N SER A 148 13.61 7.18 5.08
CA SER A 148 14.80 7.54 4.34
C SER A 148 15.36 6.23 3.78
N MET A 149 15.24 6.05 2.46
CA MET A 149 16.03 5.05 1.74
C MET A 149 17.52 5.33 1.94
#